data_AF-A0A5K0Z1P4-F1
#
_entry.id   AF-A0A5K0Z1P4-F1
#
_cell.length_a   1.000
_cell.length_b   1.000
_cell.length_c   1.000
_cell.angle_alpha   90.00
_cell.angle_beta   90.00
_cell.angle_gamma   90.00
#
_symmetry.space_group_name_H-M   'P 1'
#
loop_
_entity.id
_entity.type
_entity.pdbx_description
1 polymer ?
#
loop_
_entity_poly.entity_id
_entity_poly.type
_entity_poly.pdbx_seq_one_letter_code
_entity_poly.pdbx_strand_id
1 'polypeptide(L)' 'MVDVQRPAKYSGSRDVRAIDNFLFQVDYYLDLQNVVEEDLKIKTAAMLLEGDAVAWWRQKMLDIENGDCTI' A
#
# COMPACT_ATOMS: atom_id res chain seq x y z
N MET A 1 19.02 -17.78 -1.60
CA MET A 1 18.17 -16.62 -1.92
C MET A 1 16.87 -16.83 -1.18
N VAL A 2 16.50 -15.93 -0.28
CA VAL A 2 15.14 -15.96 0.30
C VAL A 2 14.22 -15.53 -0.83
N ASP A 3 13.33 -16.41 -1.24
CA ASP A 3 12.30 -16.07 -2.21
C ASP A 3 11.31 -15.16 -1.48
N VAL A 4 11.48 -13.85 -1.65
CA VAL A 4 10.65 -12.87 -0.98
C VAL A 4 9.29 -12.87 -1.67
N GLN A 5 8.36 -13.66 -1.14
CA GLN A 5 7.00 -13.67 -1.65
C GLN A 5 6.39 -12.26 -1.53
N ARG A 6 5.90 -11.76 -2.66
CA ARG A 6 5.16 -10.51 -2.73
C ARG A 6 3.93 -10.59 -1.81
N PRO A 7 3.61 -9.54 -1.02
CA PRO A 7 2.43 -9.52 -0.17
C PRO A 7 1.14 -9.80 -0.95
N ALA A 8 0.16 -10.38 -0.25
CA ALA A 8 -1.18 -10.51 -0.80
C ALA A 8 -1.78 -9.11 -1.04
N LYS A 9 -2.62 -9.00 -2.07
CA LYS A 9 -3.31 -7.75 -2.34
C LYS A 9 -4.43 -7.51 -1.32
N TYR A 10 -4.72 -6.25 -1.07
CA TYR A 10 -5.76 -5.83 -0.14
C TYR A 10 -6.89 -5.11 -0.84
N SER A 11 -8.11 -5.64 -0.68
CA SER A 11 -9.32 -5.17 -1.37
C SER A 11 -10.14 -4.14 -0.59
N GLY A 12 -9.75 -3.81 0.65
CA GLY A 12 -10.52 -2.90 1.52
C GLY A 12 -11.39 -3.60 2.56
N SER A 13 -11.04 -4.82 2.99
CA SER A 13 -11.77 -5.54 4.05
C SER A 13 -11.88 -4.72 5.33
N ARG A 14 -13.08 -4.64 5.94
CA ARG A 14 -13.27 -3.92 7.21
C ARG A 14 -12.81 -4.71 8.45
N ASP A 15 -12.14 -5.86 8.27
CA ASP A 15 -11.51 -6.61 9.36
C ASP A 15 -10.17 -5.96 9.76
N VAL A 16 -10.07 -5.52 11.02
CA VAL A 16 -8.86 -4.90 11.59
C VAL A 16 -7.63 -5.80 11.44
N ARG A 17 -7.79 -7.11 11.58
CA ARG A 17 -6.67 -8.06 11.43
C ARG A 17 -6.20 -8.16 9.99
N ALA A 18 -7.12 -7.99 9.02
CA ALA A 18 -6.75 -8.05 7.61
C ALA A 18 -5.90 -6.83 7.21
N ILE A 19 -6.26 -5.63 7.69
CA ILE A 19 -5.47 -4.42 7.43
C ILE A 19 -4.13 -4.46 8.18
N ASP A 20 -4.09 -4.90 9.44
CA ASP A 20 -2.83 -5.03 10.19
C ASP A 20 -1.86 -6.01 9.52
N ASN A 21 -2.36 -7.19 9.13
CA ASN A 21 -1.54 -8.20 8.46
C ASN A 21 -1.01 -7.69 7.11
N PHE A 22 -1.85 -6.97 6.35
CA PHE A 22 -1.43 -6.35 5.09
C PHE A 22 -0.29 -5.37 5.32
N LEU A 23 -0.46 -4.41 6.25
CA LEU A 23 0.55 -3.39 6.52
C LEU A 23 1.87 -4.02 6.99
N PHE A 24 1.81 -5.02 7.87
CA PHE A 24 2.99 -5.76 8.32
C PHE A 24 3.72 -6.45 7.16
N GLN A 25 2.99 -7.10 6.25
CA GLN A 25 3.59 -7.77 5.09
C GLN A 25 4.22 -6.77 4.11
N VAL A 26 3.58 -5.62 3.87
CA VAL A 26 4.12 -4.57 2.99
C VAL A 26 5.40 -3.98 3.57
N ASP A 27 5.41 -3.64 4.85
CA ASP A 27 6.59 -3.06 5.51
C ASP A 27 7.79 -4.02 5.48
N TYR A 28 7.55 -5.28 5.85
CA TYR A 28 8.58 -6.32 5.80
C TYR A 28 9.09 -6.58 4.37
N TYR A 29 8.19 -6.57 3.38
CA TYR A 29 8.58 -6.71 1.97
C TYR A 29 9.48 -5.56 1.51
N LEU A 30 9.13 -4.32 1.84
CA LEU A 30 9.91 -3.13 1.49
C LEU A 30 11.29 -3.14 2.14
N ASP A 31 11.38 -3.56 3.40
CA ASP A 31 12.64 -3.71 4.14
C ASP A 31 13.54 -4.77 3.49
N LEU A 32 12.99 -5.93 3.14
CA LEU A 32 13.73 -6.98 2.43
C LEU A 32 14.20 -6.56 1.04
N GLN A 33 13.46 -5.67 0.36
CA GLN A 33 13.86 -5.08 -0.92
C GLN A 33 14.81 -3.88 -0.75
N ASN A 34 15.14 -3.50 0.49
CA ASN A 34 15.96 -2.33 0.83
C ASN A 34 15.45 -1.04 0.18
N VAL A 35 14.12 -0.90 0.10
CA VAL A 35 13.46 0.30 -0.43
C VAL A 35 13.51 1.38 0.64
N VAL A 36 14.30 2.43 0.41
CA VAL A 36 14.49 3.54 1.36
C VAL A 36 13.73 4.81 0.96
N GLU A 37 13.49 5.01 -0.33
CA GLU A 37 12.79 6.18 -0.85
C GLU A 37 11.31 6.13 -0.48
N GLU A 38 10.81 7.14 0.24
CA GLU A 38 9.45 7.20 0.76
C GLU A 38 8.40 7.18 -0.37
N ASP A 39 8.62 7.94 -1.43
CA ASP A 39 7.75 7.95 -2.61
C ASP A 39 7.64 6.56 -3.24
N LEU A 40 8.74 5.81 -3.28
CA LEU A 40 8.74 4.44 -3.80
C LEU A 40 8.00 3.49 -2.87
N LYS A 41 8.16 3.63 -1.54
CA LYS A 41 7.38 2.86 -0.56
C LYS A 41 5.88 3.08 -0.74
N ILE A 42 5.45 4.33 -0.85
CA ILE A 42 4.04 4.70 -1.06
C ILE A 42 3.50 4.09 -2.37
N LYS A 43 4.24 4.25 -3.47
CA LYS A 43 3.86 3.68 -4.78
C LYS A 43 3.76 2.15 -4.73
N THR A 44 4.71 1.47 -4.08
CA THR A 44 4.68 0.01 -3.95
C THR A 44 3.52 -0.47 -3.07
N ALA A 45 3.24 0.19 -1.95
CA ALA A 45 2.08 -0.11 -1.12
C ALA A 45 0.76 0.07 -1.89
N ALA A 46 0.64 1.16 -2.66
CA ALA A 46 -0.52 1.42 -3.51
C ALA A 46 -0.70 0.36 -4.61
N MET A 47 0.40 -0.16 -5.19
CA MET A 47 0.36 -1.25 -6.18
C MET A 47 -0.14 -2.59 -5.61
N LEU A 48 -0.20 -2.73 -4.29
CA LEU A 48 -0.72 -3.91 -3.60
C LEU A 48 -2.19 -3.74 -3.17
N LEU A 49 -2.81 -2.59 -3.45
CA LEU A 49 -4.25 -2.40 -3.30
C LEU A 49 -5.01 -2.97 -4.51
N GLU A 50 -6.24 -3.41 -4.26
CA GLU A 50 -7.18 -3.82 -5.29
C GLU A 50 -8.63 -3.48 -4.90
N GLY A 51 -9.58 -3.78 -5.79
CA GLY A 51 -11.01 -3.55 -5.53
C GLY A 51 -11.33 -2.11 -5.14
N ASP A 52 -12.11 -1.94 -4.08
CA ASP A 52 -12.53 -0.62 -3.60
C ASP A 52 -11.37 0.17 -2.99
N ALA A 53 -10.37 -0.51 -2.42
CA ALA A 53 -9.21 0.16 -1.82
C ALA A 53 -8.36 0.91 -2.86
N VAL A 54 -8.14 0.32 -4.05
CA VAL A 54 -7.41 1.02 -5.12
C VAL A 54 -8.22 2.17 -5.73
N ALA A 55 -9.55 2.04 -5.78
CA ALA A 55 -10.44 3.12 -6.22
C ALA A 55 -10.37 4.32 -5.25
N TRP A 56 -10.46 4.04 -3.94
CA TRP A 56 -10.30 5.05 -2.90
C TRP A 56 -8.94 5.76 -2.96
N TRP A 57 -7.85 5.01 -3.13
CA TRP A 57 -6.51 5.59 -3.25
C TRP A 57 -6.38 6.55 -4.44
N ARG A 58 -6.90 6.15 -5.62
CA ARG A 58 -6.89 6.99 -6.82
C ARG A 58 -7.65 8.30 -6.59
N GLN A 59 -8.80 8.24 -5.92
CA GLN A 59 -9.56 9.44 -5.58
C GLN A 59 -8.76 10.35 -4.64
N LYS A 60 -8.18 9.80 -3.57
CA LYS A 60 -7.35 10.58 -2.62
C LYS A 60 -6.19 11.29 -3.33
N MET A 61 -5.55 10.64 -4.31
CA MET A 61 -4.48 11.26 -5.11
C MET A 61 -4.97 12.46 -5.92
N LEU A 62 -6.13 12.35 -6.58
CA LEU A 62 -6.73 13.48 -7.31
C LEU A 62 -7.07 14.63 -6.36
N ASP A 63 -7.60 14.31 -5.18
CA ASP A 63 -7.95 15.32 -4.18
C ASP A 63 -6.69 16.07 -3.68
N ILE A 64 -5.56 15.37 -3.54
CA ILE A 64 -4.27 15.99 -3.18
C ILE A 64 -3.73 16.86 -4.31
N GLU A 65 -3.81 16.40 -5.57
CA GLU A 65 -3.42 17.19 -6.74
C GLU A 65 -4.23 18.49 -6.86
N ASN A 66 -5.49 18.47 -6.46
CA ASN A 66 -6.38 19.64 -6.44
C ASN A 66 -6.16 20.55 -5.21
N GLY A 67 -5.35 20.12 -4.23
CA GLY A 67 -5.12 20.85 -2.98
C GLY A 67 -6.23 20.69 -1.93
N ASP A 68 -7.16 19.77 -2.14
CA ASP A 68 -8.30 19.51 -1.25
C ASP A 68 -7.94 18.56 -0.10
N CYS A 69 -6.79 17.88 -0.17
CA CYS A 69 -6.29 16.96 0.84
C CYS A 69 -4.75 16.91 0.91
N THR A 70 -4.21 16.39 2.01
CA THR A 70 -2.78 16.03 2.17
C THR A 70 -2.65 14.52 2.46
N ILE A 71 -1.52 13.91 2.11
CA ILE A 71 -1.26 12.48 2.40
C ILE A 71 -1.21 12.25 3.90
#